data_AF-A0A699J8T6-F1
#
_entry.id   AF-A0A699J8T6-F1
#
_cell.length_a   1.000
_cell.length_b   1.000
_cell.length_c   1.000
_cell.angle_alpha   90.00
_cell.angle_beta   90.00
_cell.angle_gamma   90.00
#
_symmetry.space_group_name_H-M   'P 1'
#
loop_
_entity.id
_entity.type
_entity.pdbx_description
1 polymer ?
#
loop_
_entity_poly.entity_id
_entity_poly.type
_entity_poly.pdbx_seq_one_letter_code
_entity_poly.pdbx_strand_id
1 'polypeptide(L)'
;MKKYDYGHLEEIEVRQDDQQLYTFKESDFKRLRLQDIEDMLLLLIQQKLTYLTIDERHDLNVGLCMYTRRTVIQRQVEDLQL
;
A
#
# COMPACT_ATOMS: atom_id res chain seq x y z
N MET A 1 13.20 -6.04 -16.51
CA MET A 1 13.51 -4.89 -15.63
C MET A 1 12.48 -4.89 -14.50
N LYS A 2 12.73 -5.65 -13.42
CA LYS A 2 11.93 -5.59 -12.19
C LYS A 2 12.33 -4.28 -11.50
N LYS A 3 11.48 -3.26 -11.60
CA LYS A 3 11.84 -1.89 -11.20
C LYS A 3 11.54 -1.60 -9.73
N TYR A 4 10.94 -2.56 -9.02
CA TYR A 4 10.58 -2.42 -7.62
C TYR A 4 10.76 -3.78 -6.96
N ASP A 5 11.87 -3.97 -6.26
CA ASP A 5 11.91 -4.97 -5.20
C ASP A 5 11.19 -4.31 -4.02
N TYR A 6 9.88 -4.51 -3.89
CA TYR A 6 9.19 -4.32 -2.60
C TYR A 6 9.49 -5.49 -1.64
N GLY A 7 10.55 -6.25 -1.91
CA GLY A 7 11.18 -7.29 -1.09
C GLY A 7 10.34 -8.53 -0.84
N HIS A 8 9.07 -8.36 -0.45
CA HIS A 8 8.29 -9.38 0.23
C HIS A 8 6.77 -9.32 -0.05
N LEU A 9 6.23 -8.24 -0.62
CA LEU A 9 4.78 -8.08 -0.81
C LEU A 9 4.34 -8.39 -2.25
N GLU A 10 4.41 -9.66 -2.69
CA GLU A 10 3.86 -10.07 -4.00
C GLU A 10 2.32 -9.94 -4.00
N GLU A 11 1.69 -10.36 -2.91
CA GLU A 11 0.24 -10.45 -2.73
C GLU A 11 -0.09 -10.45 -1.24
N ILE A 12 -1.14 -9.74 -0.85
CA ILE A 12 -1.67 -9.71 0.52
C ILE A 12 -3.19 -9.75 0.47
N GLU A 13 -3.79 -10.56 1.33
CA GLU A 13 -5.24 -10.66 1.45
C GLU A 13 -5.72 -9.81 2.63
N VAL A 14 -6.47 -8.76 2.33
CA VAL A 14 -7.01 -7.82 3.31
C VAL A 14 -8.48 -8.12 3.52
N ARG A 15 -8.89 -8.34 4.77
CA ARG A 15 -10.30 -8.49 5.13
C ARG A 15 -10.78 -7.28 5.91
N GLN A 16 -11.84 -6.64 5.43
CA GLN A 16 -12.50 -5.55 6.14
C GLN A 16 -13.63 -6.07 7.06
N ASP A 17 -14.23 -5.16 7.82
CA ASP A 17 -15.37 -5.44 8.71
C ASP A 17 -16.62 -5.96 7.97
N ASP A 18 -16.69 -5.76 6.64
CA ASP A 18 -17.73 -6.31 5.75
C ASP A 18 -17.56 -7.83 5.48
N GLN A 19 -16.54 -8.45 6.08
CA GLN A 19 -16.13 -9.85 5.89
C GLN A 19 -15.68 -10.21 4.46
N GLN A 20 -15.62 -9.23 3.55
CA GLN A 20 -15.10 -9.45 2.20
C GLN A 20 -13.58 -9.51 2.23
N LEU A 21 -13.07 -10.46 1.45
CA LEU A 21 -11.63 -10.66 1.26
C LEU A 21 -11.22 -9.93 -0.01
N TYR A 22 -10.32 -8.98 0.14
CA TYR A 22 -9.73 -8.23 -0.97
C TYR A 22 -8.30 -8.65 -1.14
N THR A 23 -7.96 -9.10 -2.33
CA THR A 23 -6.59 -9.48 -2.67
C THR A 23 -5.88 -8.28 -3.28
N PHE A 24 -4.74 -7.90 -2.72
CA PHE A 24 -3.95 -6.76 -3.13
C PHE A 24 -2.57 -7.21 -3.58
N LYS A 25 -2.17 -6.88 -4.81
CA LYS A 25 -0.85 -7.25 -5.35
C LYS A 25 0.05 -6.04 -5.47
N GLU A 26 1.36 -6.27 -5.55
CA GLU A 26 2.34 -5.18 -5.77
C GLU A 26 1.98 -4.33 -7.02
N SER A 27 1.45 -4.97 -8.06
CA SER A 27 1.05 -4.30 -9.30
C SER A 27 -0.11 -3.31 -9.12
N ASP A 28 -0.95 -3.51 -8.10
CA ASP A 28 -2.13 -2.70 -7.84
C ASP A 28 -1.79 -1.37 -7.17
N PHE A 29 -0.62 -1.25 -6.54
CA PHE A 29 -0.15 0.03 -5.98
C PHE A 29 -0.21 1.16 -7.02
N LYS A 30 0.18 0.89 -8.27
CA LYS A 30 0.17 1.90 -9.35
C LYS A 30 -1.24 2.42 -9.69
N ARG A 31 -2.29 1.70 -9.31
CA ARG A 31 -3.69 2.07 -9.52
C ARG A 31 -4.28 2.80 -8.31
N LEU A 32 -3.64 2.71 -7.14
CA LEU A 32 -4.09 3.38 -5.94
C LEU A 32 -3.91 4.89 -6.07
N ARG A 33 -4.96 5.63 -5.72
CA ARG A 33 -4.88 7.07 -5.46
C ARG A 33 -4.35 7.30 -4.06
N LEU A 34 -3.86 8.51 -3.81
CA LEU A 34 -3.33 8.89 -2.50
C LEU A 34 -4.38 8.71 -1.38
N GLN A 35 -5.65 9.02 -1.68
CA GLN A 35 -6.78 8.83 -0.75
C GLN A 35 -6.99 7.36 -0.39
N ASP A 36 -6.91 6.46 -1.39
CA ASP A 36 -7.09 5.03 -1.16
C ASP A 36 -5.97 4.49 -0.22
N ILE A 37 -4.76 5.07 -0.29
CA ILE A 37 -3.64 4.75 0.60
C ILE A 37 -3.84 5.33 2.01
N GLU A 38 -4.33 6.56 2.12
CA GLU A 38 -4.68 7.17 3.40
C GLU A 38 -5.76 6.35 4.13
N ASP A 39 -6.77 5.89 3.41
CA ASP A 39 -7.83 5.02 3.95
C ASP A 39 -7.26 3.65 4.39
N MET A 40 -6.41 3.02 3.59
CA MET A 40 -5.74 1.77 3.97
C MET A 40 -4.84 1.92 5.20
N LEU A 41 -4.07 3.02 5.29
CA LEU A 41 -3.25 3.34 6.46
C LEU A 41 -4.12 3.58 7.70
N LEU A 42 -5.26 4.26 7.54
CA LEU A 42 -6.20 4.48 8.62
C LEU A 42 -6.76 3.15 9.16
N LEU A 43 -7.12 2.22 8.27
CA LEU A 43 -7.57 0.88 8.64
C LEU A 43 -6.50 0.08 9.39
N LEU A 44 -5.23 0.21 8.99
CA LEU A 44 -4.07 -0.38 9.68
C LEU A 44 -3.91 0.18 11.10
N ILE A 45 -3.91 1.51 11.26
CA ILE A 45 -3.75 2.19 12.56
C ILE A 45 -4.92 1.87 13.50
N GLN A 46 -6.14 1.81 12.96
CA GLN A 46 -7.34 1.44 13.72
C GLN A 46 -7.40 -0.07 14.03
N GLN A 47 -6.47 -0.87 13.51
CA GLN A 47 -6.43 -2.32 13.64
C GLN A 47 -7.71 -3.03 13.15
N LYS A 48 -8.42 -2.41 12.20
CA LYS A 48 -9.64 -2.96 11.59
C LYS A 48 -9.37 -4.04 10.54
N LEU A 49 -8.11 -4.22 10.16
CA LEU A 49 -7.67 -5.34 9.33
C LEU A 49 -7.51 -6.59 10.21
N THR A 50 -8.64 -7.17 10.58
CA THR A 50 -8.77 -8.21 11.62
C THR A 50 -8.19 -9.57 11.25
N TYR A 51 -7.68 -9.74 10.02
CA TYR A 51 -7.20 -11.01 9.47
C TYR A 51 -5.74 -10.99 9.01
N LEU A 52 -5.04 -9.86 9.13
CA LEU A 52 -3.61 -9.79 8.82
C LEU A 52 -2.78 -10.19 10.05
N THR A 53 -1.83 -11.11 9.84
CA THR A 53 -0.77 -11.42 10.80
C THR A 53 0.11 -10.19 11.07
N ILE A 54 0.89 -10.23 12.16
CA ILE A 54 1.80 -9.12 12.51
C ILE A 54 2.78 -8.84 11.36
N ASP A 55 3.29 -9.89 10.73
CA ASP A 55 4.24 -9.80 9.62
C ASP A 55 3.57 -9.20 8.38
N GLU A 56 2.37 -9.64 8.02
CA GLU A 56 1.62 -9.06 6.89
C GLU A 56 1.24 -7.60 7.11
N ARG A 57 0.88 -7.21 8.35
CA ARG A 57 0.63 -5.80 8.70
C ARG A 57 1.90 -4.97 8.54
N HIS A 58 3.04 -5.50 8.96
CA HIS A 58 4.32 -4.84 8.84
C HIS A 58 4.68 -4.64 7.35
N ASP A 59 4.57 -5.69 6.54
CA ASP A 59 4.89 -5.64 5.12
C ASP A 59 3.95 -4.69 4.36
N LEU A 60 2.65 -4.70 4.67
CA LEU A 60 1.69 -3.75 4.10
C LEU A 60 2.05 -2.30 4.45
N ASN A 61 2.40 -2.04 5.71
CA ASN A 61 2.81 -0.71 6.16
C ASN A 61 4.08 -0.23 5.44
N VAL A 62 5.09 -1.09 5.30
CA VAL A 62 6.31 -0.80 4.55
C VAL A 62 5.98 -0.51 3.08
N GLY A 63 5.14 -1.34 2.44
CA GLY A 63 4.72 -1.18 1.05
C GLY A 63 4.00 0.15 0.79
N LEU A 64 3.00 0.51 1.62
CA LEU A 64 2.27 1.76 1.52
C LEU A 64 3.18 2.97 1.73
N CYS A 65 4.05 2.94 2.75
CA CYS A 65 5.00 4.02 3.01
C CYS A 65 5.97 4.26 1.85
N MET A 66 6.52 3.18 1.27
CA MET A 66 7.43 3.24 0.13
C MET A 66 6.74 3.81 -1.11
N TYR A 67 5.50 3.39 -1.37
CA TYR A 67 4.72 3.89 -2.51
C TYR A 67 4.35 5.38 -2.36
N THR A 68 3.93 5.81 -1.17
CA THR A 68 3.63 7.24 -0.89
C THR A 68 4.88 8.11 -1.09
N ARG A 69 6.02 7.72 -0.50
CA ARG A 69 7.29 8.45 -0.66
C ARG A 69 7.66 8.60 -2.14
N ARG A 70 7.57 7.51 -2.88
CA ARG A 70 7.84 7.52 -4.31
C ARG A 70 6.90 8.45 -5.07
N THR A 71 5.60 8.39 -4.82
CA THR A 71 4.59 9.22 -5.50
C THR A 71 4.83 10.71 -5.22
N VAL A 72 5.14 11.06 -3.98
CA VAL A 72 5.48 12.45 -3.59
C VAL A 72 6.74 12.92 -4.33
N ILE A 73 7.81 12.13 -4.35
CA ILE A 73 9.04 12.48 -5.06
C ILE A 73 8.79 12.64 -6.57
N GLN A 74 8.01 11.73 -7.18
CA GLN A 74 7.67 11.82 -8.60
C GLN A 74 6.92 13.10 -8.92
N ARG A 75 5.91 13.47 -8.12
CA ARG A 75 5.18 14.73 -8.28
C ARG A 75 6.09 15.95 -8.12
N GLN A 76 6.97 15.95 -7.12
CA GLN A 76 7.94 17.04 -6.94
C GLN A 76 8.88 17.19 -8.13
N VAL A 77 9.34 16.09 -8.72
CA VAL A 77 10.19 16.14 -9.92
C VAL A 77 9.41 16.63 -11.14
N GLU A 78 8.15 16.20 -11.32
CA GLU A 78 7.27 16.69 -12.39
C GLU A 78 7.00 18.19 -12.27
N ASP A 79 6.72 18.67 -11.05
CA ASP A 79 6.49 20.10 -10.76
C ASP A 79 7.74 20.96 -11.00
N LEU A 80 8.95 20.40 -10.81
CA LEU A 80 10.23 21.09 -11.05
C LEU A 80 10.66 21.09 -12.53
N GLN A 81 10.02 20.29 -13.39
CA GLN A 81 10.30 20.22 -14.83
C GLN A 81 9.42 21.18 -15.66
N LEU A 82 8.49 21.88 -15.02
CA LEU A 82 7.68 22.98 -15.58
C LEU A 82 8.43 24.32 -15.51
#